data_AF-A0A3D5HPA4-F1
#
_entry.id   AF-A0A3D5HPA4-F1
#
_cell.length_a   1.000
_cell.length_b   1.000
_cell.length_c   1.000
_cell.angle_alpha   90.00
_cell.angle_beta   90.00
_cell.angle_gamma   90.00
#
_symmetry.space_group_name_H-M   'P 1'
#
loop_
_entity.id
_entity.type
_entity.pdbx_description
1 polymer ?
#
loop_
_entity_poly.entity_id
_entity_poly.type
_entity_poly.pdbx_seq_one_letter_code
_entity_poly.pdbx_strand_id
1 'polypeptide(L)'
;MPIGAATSVNDLDGIADQSFEKPYYIIHGENDNPNVRFYPMIERLLNEGALVESNLLPGVGHTIWFPNQVEILTDGYIWLKENSAPIVDVENQLLKAKQTILLKEHYTPGMSLIFNDNISGQIKIYALDGTLIVSASSQEILVPNQSGIYIASIGMTSQQFVVTE
;
A
#
# COMPACT_ATOMS: atom_id res chain seq x y z
N MET A 1 16.99 -4.17 9.21
CA MET A 1 18.37 -4.55 8.88
C MET A 1 19.25 -4.36 10.11
N PRO A 2 19.42 -5.38 10.97
CA PRO A 2 20.37 -5.31 12.09
C PRO A 2 21.81 -5.26 11.58
N ILE A 3 22.65 -4.44 12.22
CA ILE A 3 24.09 -4.34 11.93
C ILE A 3 24.84 -4.53 13.26
N GLY A 4 25.82 -5.43 13.34
CA GLY A 4 26.46 -5.88 14.60
C GLY A 4 26.94 -4.77 15.54
N ALA A 5 27.43 -3.64 14.99
CA ALA A 5 27.82 -2.47 15.77
C ALA A 5 26.63 -1.68 16.39
N ALA A 6 25.43 -1.88 15.86
CA ALA A 6 24.21 -1.16 16.18
C ALA A 6 23.10 -2.08 16.72
N THR A 7 23.41 -3.33 17.06
CA THR A 7 22.42 -4.28 17.55
C THR A 7 23.02 -5.29 18.53
N SER A 8 22.25 -5.63 19.55
CA SER A 8 22.50 -6.69 20.53
C SER A 8 21.36 -7.71 20.47
N VAL A 9 21.61 -8.94 20.92
CA VAL A 9 20.56 -9.96 21.07
C VAL A 9 19.44 -9.47 21.99
N ASN A 10 19.78 -8.64 22.98
CA ASN A 10 18.80 -8.03 23.89
C ASN A 10 17.95 -6.94 23.22
N ASP A 11 18.40 -6.37 22.10
CA ASP A 11 17.61 -5.39 21.33
C ASP A 11 16.53 -6.08 20.47
N LEU A 12 16.52 -7.42 20.44
CA LEU A 12 15.53 -8.22 19.72
C LEU A 12 14.33 -8.61 20.58
N ASP A 13 14.39 -8.39 21.90
CA ASP A 13 13.25 -8.65 22.79
C ASP A 13 12.10 -7.71 22.39
N GLY A 14 11.01 -8.31 21.89
CA GLY A 14 9.84 -7.62 21.31
C GLY A 14 9.83 -7.50 19.78
N ILE A 15 10.98 -7.60 19.10
CA ILE A 15 11.07 -7.63 17.63
C ILE A 15 10.92 -9.06 17.10
N ALA A 16 11.52 -10.02 17.81
CA ALA A 16 11.47 -11.44 17.44
C ALA A 16 10.04 -12.01 17.50
N ASP A 17 9.26 -11.64 18.52
CA ASP A 17 7.89 -12.13 18.74
C ASP A 17 6.88 -11.68 17.66
N GLN A 18 7.28 -10.78 16.77
CA GLN A 18 6.49 -10.33 15.61
C GLN A 18 7.23 -10.54 14.28
N SER A 19 8.22 -11.43 14.24
CA SER A 19 9.13 -11.57 13.09
C SER A 19 8.66 -12.58 12.03
N PHE A 20 7.58 -13.32 12.29
CA PHE A 20 7.00 -14.29 11.36
C PHE A 20 6.79 -13.68 9.95
N GLU A 21 7.33 -14.35 8.93
CA GLU A 21 7.32 -13.96 7.51
C GLU A 21 7.90 -12.58 7.19
N LYS A 22 8.56 -11.91 8.14
CA LYS A 22 9.23 -10.64 7.89
C LYS A 22 10.67 -10.87 7.45
N PRO A 23 11.17 -10.11 6.46
CA PRO A 23 12.56 -10.23 6.02
C PRO A 23 13.52 -9.50 6.97
N TYR A 24 14.60 -10.18 7.33
CA TYR A 24 15.73 -9.65 8.08
C TYR A 24 17.03 -9.94 7.34
N TYR A 25 17.81 -8.89 7.09
CA TYR A 25 19.17 -9.00 6.60
C TYR A 25 20.13 -8.53 7.70
N ILE A 26 21.04 -9.41 8.12
CA ILE A 26 21.94 -9.18 9.26
C ILE A 26 23.38 -9.05 8.78
N ILE A 27 24.04 -7.94 9.10
CA ILE A 27 25.47 -7.74 8.82
C ILE A 27 26.23 -7.73 10.13
N HIS A 28 27.29 -8.52 10.27
CA HIS A 28 28.03 -8.62 11.53
C HIS A 28 29.53 -8.84 11.31
N GLY A 29 30.37 -8.31 12.19
CA GLY A 29 31.82 -8.54 12.14
C GLY A 29 32.24 -9.88 12.72
N GLU A 30 33.14 -10.61 12.07
CA GLU A 30 33.69 -11.88 12.57
C GLU A 30 34.44 -11.72 13.90
N ASN A 31 35.12 -10.58 14.08
CA ASN A 31 35.87 -10.25 15.30
C ASN A 31 34.99 -9.60 16.40
N ASP A 32 33.68 -9.46 16.18
CA ASP A 32 32.72 -8.86 17.12
C ASP A 32 31.94 -9.91 17.95
N ASN A 33 32.61 -11.00 18.33
CA ASN A 33 32.04 -12.05 19.17
C ASN A 33 30.74 -12.70 18.61
N PRO A 34 30.81 -13.36 17.45
CA PRO A 34 29.64 -13.90 16.74
C PRO A 34 28.90 -14.98 17.55
N ASN A 35 29.59 -15.74 18.40
CA ASN A 35 28.99 -16.76 19.27
C ASN A 35 28.07 -16.17 20.34
N VAL A 36 28.24 -14.89 20.68
CA VAL A 36 27.41 -14.20 21.68
C VAL A 36 26.30 -13.38 21.02
N ARG A 37 26.51 -12.87 19.79
CA ARG A 37 25.64 -11.87 19.19
C ARG A 37 25.01 -12.29 17.87
N PHE A 38 25.80 -12.86 16.96
CA PHE A 38 25.37 -13.15 15.60
C PHE A 38 24.56 -14.44 15.51
N TYR A 39 25.14 -15.57 15.92
CA TYR A 39 24.46 -16.87 15.81
C TYR A 39 23.18 -16.94 16.67
N PRO A 40 23.17 -16.47 17.93
CA PRO A 40 21.94 -16.47 18.73
C PRO A 40 20.82 -15.61 18.13
N MET A 41 21.16 -14.49 17.48
CA MET A 41 20.17 -13.64 16.79
C MET A 41 19.57 -14.35 15.57
N ILE A 42 20.41 -14.97 14.73
CA ILE A 42 19.94 -15.73 13.57
C ILE A 42 19.02 -16.87 14.04
N GLU A 43 19.46 -17.64 15.03
CA GLU A 43 18.69 -18.76 15.58
C GLU A 43 17.34 -18.30 16.13
N ARG A 44 17.30 -17.20 16.90
CA ARG A 44 16.04 -16.66 17.42
C ARG A 44 15.08 -16.26 16.29
N LEU A 45 15.55 -15.51 15.28
CA LEU A 45 14.69 -15.07 14.18
C LEU A 45 14.16 -16.23 13.34
N LEU A 46 15.00 -17.23 13.06
CA LEU A 46 14.57 -18.44 12.35
C LEU A 46 13.53 -19.23 13.15
N ASN A 47 13.70 -19.35 14.47
CA ASN A 47 12.75 -20.04 15.35
C ASN A 47 11.36 -19.36 15.39
N GLU A 48 11.29 -18.06 15.15
CA GLU A 48 10.05 -17.27 15.08
C GLU A 48 9.45 -17.24 13.65
N GLY A 49 10.06 -17.94 12.69
CA GLY A 49 9.58 -18.03 11.31
C GLY A 49 9.88 -16.80 10.45
N ALA A 50 10.89 -16.02 10.80
CA ALA A 50 11.37 -14.92 9.96
C ALA A 50 12.11 -15.42 8.71
N LEU A 51 12.14 -14.59 7.66
CA LEU A 51 13.01 -14.80 6.51
C LEU A 51 14.35 -14.14 6.80
N VAL A 52 15.42 -14.93 6.95
CA VAL A 52 16.73 -14.41 7.40
C VAL A 52 17.79 -14.65 6.33
N GLU A 53 18.49 -13.57 5.97
CA GLU A 53 19.76 -13.61 5.24
C GLU A 53 20.83 -12.88 6.04
N SER A 54 22.09 -13.27 5.87
CA SER A 54 23.17 -12.73 6.69
C SER A 54 24.51 -12.62 5.99
N ASN A 55 25.36 -11.72 6.49
CA ASN A 55 26.72 -11.53 6.03
C ASN A 55 27.66 -11.35 7.24
N LEU A 56 28.51 -12.35 7.47
CA LEU A 56 29.55 -12.32 8.49
C LEU A 56 30.86 -11.84 7.86
N LEU A 57 31.28 -10.63 8.23
CA LEU A 57 32.38 -9.90 7.62
C LEU A 57 33.74 -10.34 8.21
N PRO A 58 34.61 -11.00 7.41
CA PRO A 58 35.88 -11.50 7.91
C PRO A 58 36.81 -10.38 8.39
N GLY A 59 37.46 -10.58 9.54
CA GLY A 59 38.40 -9.62 10.10
C GLY A 59 37.79 -8.30 10.63
N VAL A 60 36.48 -8.10 10.51
CA VAL A 60 35.79 -6.88 10.97
C VAL A 60 35.39 -7.03 12.44
N GLY A 61 35.70 -6.02 13.25
CA GLY A 61 35.30 -5.94 14.67
C GLY A 61 33.99 -5.19 14.89
N HIS A 62 33.80 -4.67 16.10
CA HIS A 62 32.61 -3.89 16.48
C HIS A 62 32.62 -2.49 15.86
N THR A 63 32.22 -2.38 14.58
CA THR A 63 32.26 -1.11 13.85
C THR A 63 31.23 -1.05 12.72
N ILE A 64 30.69 0.15 12.46
CA ILE A 64 29.92 0.42 11.25
C ILE A 64 30.86 0.68 10.05
N TRP A 65 32.09 1.14 10.30
CA TRP A 65 33.08 1.43 9.26
C TRP A 65 33.89 0.18 8.90
N PHE A 66 33.58 -0.44 7.76
CA PHE A 66 34.26 -1.62 7.23
C PHE A 66 34.51 -1.49 5.71
N PRO A 67 35.45 -2.25 5.12
CA PRO A 67 35.68 -2.23 3.68
C PRO A 67 34.41 -2.52 2.87
N ASN A 68 34.24 -1.85 1.72
CA ASN A 68 33.08 -1.99 0.83
C ASN A 68 31.71 -1.75 1.51
N GLN A 69 31.68 -0.92 2.56
CA GLN A 69 30.48 -0.63 3.35
C GLN A 69 29.24 -0.31 2.51
N VAL A 70 29.37 0.60 1.53
CA VAL A 70 28.24 1.05 0.71
C VAL A 70 27.66 -0.10 -0.12
N GLU A 71 28.52 -0.93 -0.70
CA GLU A 71 28.12 -2.10 -1.50
C GLU A 71 27.37 -3.11 -0.64
N ILE A 72 27.96 -3.53 0.48
CA ILE A 72 27.37 -4.52 1.41
C ILE A 72 26.02 -4.04 1.97
N LEU A 73 25.91 -2.75 2.32
CA LEU A 73 24.65 -2.18 2.79
C LEU A 73 23.60 -2.10 1.67
N THR A 74 24.03 -1.85 0.44
CA THR A 74 23.15 -1.81 -0.73
C THR A 74 22.60 -3.19 -1.04
N ASP A 75 23.44 -4.23 -1.00
CA ASP A 75 23.02 -5.62 -1.23
C ASP A 75 22.01 -6.06 -0.17
N GLY A 76 22.28 -5.76 1.11
CA GLY A 76 21.35 -6.04 2.20
C GLY A 76 20.01 -5.32 2.04
N TYR A 77 20.03 -4.07 1.58
CA TYR A 77 18.81 -3.30 1.29
C TYR A 77 18.02 -3.89 0.11
N ILE A 78 18.69 -4.28 -0.97
CA ILE A 78 18.05 -4.89 -2.15
C ILE A 78 17.38 -6.20 -1.74
N TRP A 79 18.09 -7.07 -1.01
CA TRP A 79 17.53 -8.33 -0.53
C TRP A 79 16.27 -8.11 0.32
N LEU A 80 16.29 -7.14 1.24
CA LEU A 80 15.13 -6.79 2.05
C LEU A 80 13.96 -6.33 1.18
N LYS A 81 14.21 -5.50 0.17
CA LYS A 81 13.19 -5.00 -0.75
C LYS A 81 12.56 -6.13 -1.56
N GLU A 82 13.36 -7.08 -2.03
CA GLU A 82 12.90 -8.20 -2.85
C GLU A 82 12.13 -9.25 -2.06
N ASN A 83 12.46 -9.43 -0.78
CA ASN A 83 11.82 -10.39 0.12
C ASN A 83 10.75 -9.77 1.03
N SER A 84 10.51 -8.47 0.90
CA SER A 84 9.38 -7.83 1.59
C SER A 84 8.08 -8.24 0.91
N ALA A 85 7.07 -8.59 1.72
CA ALA A 85 5.72 -8.72 1.22
C ALA A 85 5.33 -7.42 0.49
N PRO A 86 4.66 -7.51 -0.68
CA PRO A 86 4.11 -6.33 -1.30
C PRO A 86 3.24 -5.62 -0.27
N ILE A 87 3.49 -4.32 -0.06
CA ILE A 87 2.59 -3.49 0.73
C ILE A 87 1.26 -3.53 -0.03
N VAL A 88 0.35 -4.40 0.40
CA VAL A 88 -1.02 -4.35 -0.05
C VAL A 88 -1.60 -3.16 0.70
N ASP A 89 -1.45 -1.99 0.11
CA ASP A 89 -2.18 -0.83 0.53
C ASP A 89 -3.67 -1.11 0.26
N VAL A 90 -4.34 -1.62 1.29
CA VAL A 90 -5.77 -1.95 1.27
C VAL A 90 -6.58 -0.72 0.87
N GLU A 91 -6.11 0.48 1.21
CA GLU A 91 -6.75 1.75 0.83
C GLU A 91 -6.68 1.96 -0.69
N ASN A 92 -5.53 1.73 -1.32
CA ASN A 92 -5.38 1.83 -2.78
C ASN A 92 -6.13 0.73 -3.56
N GLN A 93 -6.27 -0.48 -3.00
CA GLN A 93 -7.08 -1.52 -3.65
C GLN A 93 -8.59 -1.27 -3.53
N LEU A 94 -9.06 -0.75 -2.39
CA LEU A 94 -10.46 -0.34 -2.22
C LEU A 94 -10.80 0.86 -3.11
N LEU A 95 -9.88 1.81 -3.30
CA LEU A 95 -10.06 2.95 -4.21
C LEU A 95 -10.14 2.51 -5.68
N LYS A 96 -9.37 1.48 -6.09
CA LYS A 96 -9.49 0.89 -7.44
C LYS A 96 -10.78 0.08 -7.65
N ALA A 97 -11.32 -0.51 -6.58
CA ALA A 97 -12.59 -1.25 -6.62
C ALA A 97 -13.83 -0.35 -6.46
N LYS A 98 -13.67 0.88 -5.98
CA LYS A 98 -14.77 1.84 -5.84
C LYS A 98 -15.11 2.42 -7.21
N GLN A 99 -16.26 2.02 -7.74
CA GLN A 99 -16.90 2.71 -8.87
C GLN A 99 -17.06 4.18 -8.47
N THR A 100 -16.16 5.04 -8.96
CA THR A 100 -16.16 6.47 -8.62
C THR A 100 -16.92 7.21 -9.71
N ILE A 101 -18.03 7.83 -9.33
CA ILE A 101 -18.74 8.79 -10.16
C ILE A 101 -17.92 10.08 -10.10
N LEU A 102 -17.43 10.57 -11.25
CA LEU A 102 -16.65 11.80 -11.38
C LEU A 102 -17.47 12.85 -12.15
N LEU A 103 -18.57 13.30 -11.56
CA LEU A 103 -19.36 14.40 -12.10
C LEU A 103 -18.82 15.74 -11.60
N LYS A 104 -18.92 16.75 -12.47
CA LYS A 104 -18.74 18.15 -12.09
C LYS A 104 -19.86 18.57 -11.15
N GLU A 105 -19.62 19.59 -10.33
CA GLU A 105 -20.68 20.09 -9.43
C GLU A 105 -21.80 20.80 -10.19
N HIS A 106 -21.51 21.39 -11.36
CA HIS A 106 -22.45 22.23 -12.12
C HIS A 106 -22.51 21.83 -13.59
N TYR A 107 -23.72 21.74 -14.13
CA TYR A 107 -24.03 21.41 -15.53
C TYR A 107 -25.14 22.30 -16.08
N THR A 108 -25.20 22.47 -17.40
CA THR A 108 -26.34 23.07 -18.08
C THR A 108 -27.25 22.00 -18.69
N PRO A 109 -28.57 22.28 -18.82
CA PRO A 109 -29.52 21.37 -19.46
C PRO A 109 -29.05 20.88 -20.83
N GLY A 110 -29.17 19.58 -21.10
CA GLY A 110 -28.80 18.98 -22.38
C GLY A 110 -27.31 18.71 -22.60
N MET A 111 -26.41 19.06 -21.66
CA MET A 111 -25.04 18.57 -21.68
C MET A 111 -24.96 17.05 -21.47
N SER A 112 -23.81 16.46 -21.77
CA SER A 112 -23.54 15.06 -21.46
C SER A 112 -22.91 14.89 -20.07
N LEU A 113 -23.52 14.04 -19.26
CA LEU A 113 -22.91 13.43 -18.08
C LEU A 113 -22.09 12.23 -18.56
N ILE A 114 -20.77 12.34 -18.44
CA ILE A 114 -19.82 11.28 -18.81
C ILE A 114 -19.42 10.54 -17.54
N PHE A 115 -19.61 9.23 -17.54
CA PHE A 115 -19.24 8.35 -16.45
C PHE A 115 -18.05 7.46 -16.88
N ASN A 116 -17.17 7.10 -15.93
CA ASN A 116 -15.91 6.40 -16.21
C ASN A 116 -16.11 4.99 -16.82
N ASP A 117 -15.18 4.53 -17.65
CA ASP A 117 -15.29 3.31 -18.47
C ASP A 117 -15.46 1.99 -17.68
N ASN A 118 -15.09 1.98 -16.40
CA ASN A 118 -15.16 0.81 -15.51
C ASN A 118 -16.53 0.59 -14.83
N ILE A 119 -17.61 1.15 -15.36
CA ILE A 119 -18.95 0.96 -14.78
C ILE A 119 -19.50 -0.41 -15.15
N SER A 120 -19.44 -1.33 -14.20
CA SER A 120 -20.26 -2.54 -14.21
C SER A 120 -21.56 -2.24 -13.45
N GLY A 121 -22.55 -1.63 -14.11
CA GLY A 121 -23.83 -1.31 -13.47
C GLY A 121 -24.79 -0.45 -14.29
N GLN A 122 -26.04 -0.39 -13.85
CA GLN A 122 -27.06 0.50 -14.41
C GLN A 122 -26.97 1.86 -13.70
N ILE A 123 -26.82 2.94 -14.47
CA ILE A 123 -26.78 4.30 -13.96
C ILE A 123 -28.22 4.78 -13.75
N LYS A 124 -28.46 5.43 -12.61
CA LYS A 124 -29.76 6.01 -12.26
C LYS A 124 -29.59 7.45 -11.84
N ILE A 125 -30.43 8.34 -12.35
CA ILE A 125 -30.47 9.75 -11.97
C ILE A 125 -31.78 10.00 -11.23
N TYR A 126 -31.69 10.56 -10.03
CA TYR A 126 -32.83 10.93 -9.21
C TYR A 126 -32.88 12.43 -8.98
N ALA A 127 -34.08 12.99 -8.90
CA ALA A 127 -34.27 14.29 -8.27
C ALA A 127 -34.13 14.17 -6.73
N LEU A 128 -33.94 15.30 -6.03
CA LEU A 128 -33.79 15.33 -4.57
C LEU A 128 -34.99 14.74 -3.80
N ASP A 129 -36.18 14.75 -4.39
CA ASP A 129 -37.38 14.12 -3.81
C ASP A 129 -37.41 12.59 -3.97
N GLY A 130 -36.39 12.01 -4.61
CA GLY A 130 -36.27 10.59 -4.89
C GLY A 130 -36.91 10.14 -6.20
N THR A 131 -37.50 11.05 -6.99
CA THR A 131 -38.08 10.72 -8.30
C THR A 131 -36.99 10.27 -9.26
N LEU A 132 -37.14 9.09 -9.85
CA LEU A 132 -36.24 8.58 -10.90
C LEU A 132 -36.47 9.33 -12.21
N ILE A 133 -35.44 10.00 -12.73
CA ILE A 133 -35.47 10.78 -13.98
C ILE A 133 -34.94 9.95 -15.15
N VAL A 134 -33.83 9.25 -14.95
CA VAL A 134 -33.18 8.43 -16.00
C VAL A 134 -32.70 7.12 -15.41
N SER A 135 -32.82 6.04 -16.19
CA SER A 135 -32.11 4.79 -15.95
C SER A 135 -31.52 4.26 -17.26
N ALA A 136 -30.21 4.10 -17.31
CA ALA A 136 -29.50 3.68 -18.53
C ALA A 136 -28.26 2.85 -18.21
N SER A 137 -27.87 2.00 -19.15
CA SER A 137 -26.60 1.26 -19.12
C SER A 137 -25.58 1.85 -20.11
N SER A 138 -25.61 3.18 -20.26
CA SER A 138 -24.73 3.95 -21.15
C SER A 138 -23.70 4.71 -20.31
N GLN A 139 -22.48 4.84 -20.82
CA GLN A 139 -21.44 5.70 -20.21
C GLN A 139 -21.74 7.20 -20.37
N GLU A 140 -22.65 7.53 -21.29
CA GLU A 140 -23.07 8.90 -21.58
C GLU A 140 -24.58 9.03 -21.37
N ILE A 141 -24.99 10.01 -20.57
CA ILE A 141 -26.39 10.34 -20.29
C ILE A 141 -26.59 11.84 -20.44
N LEU A 142 -27.70 12.25 -21.05
CA LEU A 142 -28.06 13.67 -21.12
C LEU A 142 -28.44 14.20 -19.73
N VAL A 143 -27.90 15.36 -19.39
CA VAL A 143 -28.27 16.15 -18.21
C VAL A 143 -29.77 16.44 -18.24
N PRO A 144 -30.50 16.28 -17.11
CA PRO A 144 -31.91 16.63 -17.02
C PRO A 144 -32.22 18.03 -17.57
N ASN A 145 -33.34 18.15 -18.28
CA ASN A 145 -33.72 19.40 -18.95
C ASN A 145 -34.25 20.50 -18.01
N GLN A 146 -34.26 20.25 -16.70
CA GLN A 146 -34.77 21.18 -15.70
C GLN A 146 -33.67 21.54 -14.71
N SER A 147 -33.56 22.82 -14.37
CA SER A 147 -32.66 23.28 -13.31
C SER A 147 -33.05 22.69 -11.96
N GLY A 148 -32.06 22.29 -11.18
CA GLY A 148 -32.29 21.61 -9.91
C GLY A 148 -31.06 20.84 -9.42
N ILE A 149 -31.24 20.17 -8.28
CA ILE A 149 -30.21 19.31 -7.70
C ILE A 149 -30.61 17.86 -7.96
N TYR A 150 -29.65 17.07 -8.40
CA TYR A 150 -29.85 15.68 -8.80
C TYR A 150 -28.80 14.78 -8.15
N ILE A 151 -29.15 13.50 -8.04
CA ILE A 151 -28.27 12.45 -7.53
C ILE A 151 -28.08 11.42 -8.64
N ALA A 152 -26.85 11.26 -9.10
CA ALA A 152 -26.45 10.14 -9.95
C ALA A 152 -26.01 8.96 -9.09
N SER A 153 -26.44 7.76 -9.41
CA SER A 153 -26.13 6.53 -8.67
C SER A 153 -25.74 5.39 -9.60
N ILE A 154 -24.74 4.62 -9.18
CA ILE A 154 -24.22 3.42 -9.82
C ILE A 154 -23.88 2.42 -8.72
N GLY A 155 -24.60 1.29 -8.66
CA GLY A 155 -24.41 0.30 -7.60
C GLY A 155 -24.65 0.90 -6.21
N MET A 156 -23.62 0.87 -5.35
CA MET A 156 -23.65 1.47 -4.01
C MET A 156 -23.10 2.90 -3.95
N THR A 157 -22.64 3.45 -5.08
CA THR A 157 -22.07 4.79 -5.15
C THR A 157 -23.12 5.79 -5.62
N SER A 158 -23.13 6.98 -5.02
CA SER A 158 -23.94 8.11 -5.47
C SER A 158 -23.15 9.42 -5.38
N GLN A 159 -23.42 10.35 -6.29
CA GLN A 159 -22.89 11.71 -6.26
C GLN A 159 -23.99 12.71 -6.60
N GLN A 160 -24.02 13.82 -5.86
CA GLN A 160 -24.88 14.96 -6.14
C GLN A 160 -24.26 15.85 -7.23
N PHE A 161 -25.09 16.40 -8.12
CA PHE A 161 -24.72 17.47 -9.04
C PHE A 161 -25.86 18.47 -9.20
N VAL A 162 -25.52 19.69 -9.64
CA VAL A 162 -26.46 20.79 -9.84
C VAL A 162 -26.61 21.06 -11.33
N VAL A 163 -27.85 21.25 -11.77
CA VAL A 163 -28.19 21.75 -13.11
C VAL A 163 -28.67 23.18 -12.97
N THR A 164 -28.01 24.11 -13.65
CA THR A 164 -28.36 25.52 -13.71
C THR A 164 -28.37 25.98 -15.16
N GLU A 165 -29.23 26.95 -15.49
CA GLU A 165 -29.24 27.58 -16.82
C GLU A 165 -27.92 28.30 -17.16
#